data_AF-A0A7W1DQ80-F1
#
_entry.id   AF-A0A7W1DQ80-F1
#
_cell.length_a   1.000
_cell.length_b   1.000
_cell.length_c   1.000
_cell.angle_alpha   90.00
_cell.angle_beta   90.00
_cell.angle_gamma   90.00
#
_symmetry.space_group_name_H-M   'P 1'
#
loop_
_entity.id
_entity.type
_entity.pdbx_description
1 polymer ?
#
loop_
_entity_poly.entity_id
_entity_poly.type
_entity_poly.pdbx_seq_one_letter_code
_entity_poly.pdbx_strand_id
1 'polypeptide(L)'
;MGIYRLYVFVTSREIPQRPPVLSPLSVLSDLRPVVVTMTTPAFTKVRETVTMDAIRADHRLWRQMHFADWDAVPQPVRDSGLRAMVRAYAHVFKGPALWRTMTAADWDEIPQPVRAMAYLRMIWYWALAEDVGAEFGLEPSGLAQTIGAIVMAESWFEHRAVNEKAWGNRDLGLAQCSDHCRETIDAMAVEGAIGFAPSDADYFEPWIAARVATVWFERELHRAGGDVDLAIRAYHRGITVAADETDEKGTTYHARVIRLRERYIRTQQASESWRFLTRAIASL
;
A
#
# COMPACT_ATOMS: atom_id res chain seq x y z
N MET A 1 17.03 7.51 -22.14
CA MET A 1 16.52 6.23 -21.61
C MET A 1 17.12 5.99 -20.23
N GLY A 2 16.41 6.37 -19.16
CA GLY A 2 16.82 6.09 -17.78
C GLY A 2 16.12 4.82 -17.30
N ILE A 3 16.87 3.75 -17.06
CA ILE A 3 16.36 2.54 -16.42
C ILE A 3 16.18 2.88 -14.93
N TYR A 4 14.95 3.17 -14.51
CA TYR A 4 14.60 3.24 -13.10
C TYR A 4 14.66 1.81 -12.54
N ARG A 5 15.81 1.41 -12.01
CA ARG A 5 15.92 0.25 -11.13
C ARG A 5 15.28 0.66 -9.80
N LEU A 6 14.17 0.02 -9.43
CA LEU A 6 13.67 0.04 -8.05
C LEU A 6 14.75 -0.61 -7.18
N TYR A 7 15.61 0.20 -6.58
CA TYR A 7 16.69 -0.29 -5.73
C TYR A 7 16.14 -0.61 -4.34
N VAL A 8 16.25 -1.89 -4.00
CA VAL A 8 16.29 -2.47 -2.64
C VAL A 8 15.22 -1.96 -1.67
N PHE A 9 14.05 -2.58 -1.74
CA PHE A 9 13.14 -2.63 -0.59
C PHE A 9 13.74 -3.59 0.46
N VAL A 10 14.15 -3.09 1.61
CA VAL A 10 14.58 -3.94 2.74
C VAL A 10 13.38 -4.15 3.65
N THR A 11 12.74 -5.31 3.60
CA THR A 11 11.80 -5.71 4.66
C THR A 11 12.57 -6.52 5.70
N SER A 12 12.34 -6.27 7.00
CA SER A 12 13.04 -6.92 8.13
C SER A 12 12.60 -8.38 8.38
N ARG A 13 12.07 -9.08 7.37
CA ARG A 13 11.41 -10.38 7.56
C ARG A 13 12.41 -11.54 7.62
N GLU A 14 12.18 -12.48 8.53
CA GLU A 14 13.01 -13.69 8.61
C GLU A 14 12.77 -14.63 7.40
N ILE A 15 13.85 -15.29 6.96
CA ILE A 15 13.81 -16.28 5.88
C ILE A 15 13.11 -17.55 6.39
N PRO A 16 12.20 -18.16 5.60
CA PRO A 16 11.57 -19.41 5.95
C PRO A 16 12.54 -20.54 6.35
N GLN A 17 12.41 -21.06 7.57
CA GLN A 17 12.99 -22.36 7.94
C GLN A 17 12.13 -23.53 7.43
N ARG A 18 12.81 -24.66 7.16
CA ARG A 18 12.26 -25.92 6.63
C ARG A 18 11.23 -26.56 7.60
N PRO A 19 10.12 -27.13 7.11
CA PRO A 19 9.07 -27.63 8.00
C PRO A 19 9.46 -28.91 8.77
N PRO A 20 8.93 -29.11 9.99
CA PRO A 20 9.20 -30.28 10.85
C PRO A 20 8.47 -31.56 10.37
N VAL A 21 8.93 -32.72 10.89
CA VAL A 21 8.43 -34.07 10.58
C VAL A 21 7.01 -34.29 11.12
N LEU A 22 6.14 -34.93 10.32
CA LEU A 22 4.70 -35.03 10.52
C LEU A 22 4.26 -35.91 11.72
N SER A 23 3.26 -35.42 12.46
CA SER A 23 2.60 -36.05 13.61
C SER A 23 1.41 -36.96 13.19
N PRO A 24 1.04 -37.97 13.99
CA PRO A 24 -0.16 -38.79 13.78
C PRO A 24 -1.50 -38.02 13.83
N LEU A 25 -1.52 -36.75 14.26
CA LEU A 25 -2.68 -35.85 14.09
C LEU A 25 -2.91 -35.43 12.62
N SER A 26 -2.02 -35.81 11.70
CA SER A 26 -2.11 -35.53 10.26
C SER A 26 -3.40 -36.00 9.59
N VAL A 27 -4.17 -36.91 10.20
CA VAL A 27 -5.49 -37.35 9.71
C VAL A 27 -6.55 -36.24 9.84
N LEU A 28 -6.36 -35.26 10.74
CA LEU A 28 -7.18 -34.04 10.82
C LEU A 28 -6.67 -32.91 9.93
N SER A 29 -5.55 -33.13 9.22
CA SER A 29 -4.85 -32.11 8.45
C SER A 29 -5.05 -32.29 6.94
N ASP A 30 -5.37 -31.21 6.23
CA ASP A 30 -5.38 -31.19 4.77
C ASP A 30 -3.94 -31.02 4.27
N LEU A 31 -3.24 -32.15 4.13
CA LEU A 31 -1.85 -32.21 3.69
C LEU A 31 -1.67 -32.16 2.17
N ARG A 32 -2.73 -31.89 1.40
CA ARG A 32 -2.60 -31.79 -0.06
C ARG A 32 -1.55 -30.72 -0.41
N PRO A 33 -0.55 -31.06 -1.26
CA PRO A 33 0.50 -30.13 -1.60
C PRO A 33 -0.04 -29.02 -2.50
N VAL A 34 0.42 -27.80 -2.24
CA VAL A 34 0.11 -26.59 -3.00
C VAL A 34 1.42 -25.90 -3.30
N VAL A 35 1.69 -25.61 -4.57
CA VAL A 35 2.84 -24.78 -4.93
C VAL A 35 2.43 -23.32 -4.84
N VAL A 36 3.16 -22.56 -4.04
CA VAL A 36 2.98 -21.12 -3.87
C VAL A 36 4.25 -20.38 -4.27
N THR A 37 4.07 -19.11 -4.64
CA THR A 37 5.18 -18.17 -4.80
C THR A 37 5.24 -17.30 -3.54
N MET A 38 6.42 -17.13 -2.98
CA MET A 38 6.68 -16.23 -1.86
C MET A 38 7.67 -15.15 -2.30
N THR A 39 7.58 -13.99 -1.68
CA THR A 39 8.49 -12.88 -1.86
C THR A 39 9.42 -12.81 -0.66
N THR A 40 10.72 -12.94 -0.90
CA THR A 40 11.73 -12.83 0.15
C THR A 40 11.93 -11.38 0.58
N PRO A 41 12.63 -11.13 1.71
CA PRO A 41 13.03 -9.79 2.12
C PRO A 41 13.75 -8.97 1.06
N ALA A 42 14.52 -9.64 0.20
CA ALA A 42 15.26 -9.06 -0.92
C ALA A 42 14.42 -8.95 -2.21
N PHE A 43 13.09 -9.13 -2.12
CA PHE A 43 12.13 -9.05 -3.23
C PHE A 43 12.34 -10.10 -4.32
N THR A 44 13.00 -11.20 -3.98
CA THR A 44 13.13 -12.36 -4.87
C THR A 44 11.90 -13.24 -4.76
N LYS A 45 11.38 -13.70 -5.90
CA LYS A 45 10.29 -14.67 -5.94
C LYS A 45 10.85 -16.09 -5.80
N VAL A 46 10.38 -16.81 -4.79
CA VAL A 46 10.76 -18.21 -4.51
C VAL A 46 9.50 -19.08 -4.56
N ARG A 47 9.59 -20.23 -5.22
CA ARG A 47 8.49 -21.21 -5.23
C ARG A 47 8.70 -22.21 -4.12
N GLU A 48 7.66 -22.46 -3.34
CA GLU A 48 7.66 -23.46 -2.26
C GLU A 48 6.44 -24.36 -2.37
N THR A 49 6.60 -25.63 -2.01
CA THR A 49 5.48 -26.57 -1.86
C THR A 49 5.07 -26.58 -0.40
N VAL A 50 3.87 -26.10 -0.13
CA VAL A 50 3.25 -26.04 1.20
C VAL A 50 2.02 -26.95 1.25
N THR A 51 1.39 -27.09 2.41
CA THR A 51 0.13 -27.84 2.55
C THR A 51 -1.09 -26.92 2.46
N MET A 52 -2.26 -27.47 2.14
CA MET A 52 -3.53 -26.75 2.21
C MET A 52 -3.81 -26.15 3.59
N ASP A 53 -3.40 -26.82 4.67
CA ASP A 53 -3.50 -26.25 6.02
C ASP A 53 -2.59 -25.05 6.24
N ALA A 54 -1.35 -25.10 5.74
CA ALA A 54 -0.44 -23.95 5.80
C ALA A 54 -1.04 -22.75 5.08
N ILE A 55 -1.70 -22.94 3.92
CA ILE A 55 -2.44 -21.87 3.22
C ILE A 55 -3.52 -21.24 4.10
N ARG A 56 -4.11 -21.98 5.04
CA ARG A 56 -5.23 -21.52 5.89
C ARG A 56 -4.80 -21.00 7.26
N ALA A 57 -3.59 -21.29 7.72
CA ALA A 57 -3.20 -21.02 9.10
C ALA A 57 -1.77 -20.48 9.27
N ASP A 58 -0.88 -20.63 8.28
CA ASP A 58 0.49 -20.16 8.42
C ASP A 58 0.58 -18.65 8.14
N HIS A 59 0.63 -17.87 9.22
CA HIS A 59 0.77 -16.42 9.15
C HIS A 59 2.12 -15.99 8.55
N ARG A 60 3.19 -16.76 8.76
CA ARG A 60 4.51 -16.46 8.18
C ARG A 60 4.42 -16.54 6.66
N LEU A 61 3.78 -17.59 6.14
CA LEU A 61 3.53 -17.74 4.71
C LEU A 61 2.74 -16.54 4.16
N TRP A 62 1.63 -16.17 4.82
CA TRP A 62 0.79 -15.06 4.37
C TRP A 62 1.54 -13.74 4.28
N ARG A 63 2.43 -13.45 5.23
CA ARG A 63 3.25 -12.23 5.22
C ARG A 63 4.17 -12.14 4.01
N GLN A 64 4.57 -13.27 3.43
CA GLN A 64 5.50 -13.31 2.29
C GLN A 64 4.80 -13.33 0.94
N MET A 65 3.47 -13.46 0.90
CA MET A 65 2.69 -13.52 -0.33
C MET A 65 1.98 -12.19 -0.62
N HIS A 66 2.34 -11.56 -1.73
CA HIS A 66 1.67 -10.36 -2.24
C HIS A 66 0.45 -10.73 -3.08
N PHE A 67 -0.39 -9.75 -3.45
CA PHE A 67 -1.57 -9.98 -4.31
C PHE A 67 -1.28 -10.86 -5.54
N ALA A 68 -0.24 -10.54 -6.32
CA ALA A 68 0.11 -11.30 -7.52
C ALA A 68 0.52 -12.75 -7.20
N ASP A 69 1.09 -13.00 -6.02
CA ASP A 69 1.45 -14.34 -5.57
C ASP A 69 0.19 -15.14 -5.23
N TRP A 70 -0.77 -14.50 -4.55
CA TRP A 70 -2.09 -15.08 -4.29
C TRP A 70 -2.87 -15.36 -5.56
N ASP A 71 -2.83 -14.46 -6.55
CA ASP A 71 -3.54 -14.63 -7.82
C ASP A 71 -3.06 -15.85 -8.62
N ALA A 72 -1.80 -16.26 -8.44
CA ALA A 72 -1.24 -17.47 -9.03
C ALA A 72 -1.70 -18.77 -8.34
N VAL A 73 -2.29 -18.67 -7.15
CA VAL A 73 -2.84 -19.84 -6.43
C VAL A 73 -4.20 -20.22 -7.03
N PRO A 74 -4.47 -21.52 -7.28
CA PRO A 74 -5.77 -21.98 -7.79
C PRO A 74 -6.93 -21.49 -6.93
N GLN A 75 -8.01 -21.03 -7.58
CA GLN A 75 -9.12 -20.35 -6.91
C GLN A 75 -9.67 -21.03 -5.65
N PRO A 76 -9.98 -22.35 -5.64
CA PRO A 76 -10.54 -22.98 -4.44
C PRO A 76 -9.59 -22.92 -3.23
N VAL A 77 -8.28 -22.94 -3.50
CA VAL A 77 -7.23 -22.87 -2.48
C VAL A 77 -7.02 -21.44 -2.02
N ARG A 78 -6.88 -20.52 -2.97
CA ARG A 78 -6.73 -19.09 -2.75
C ARG A 78 -7.85 -18.51 -1.92
N ASP A 79 -9.10 -18.73 -2.32
CA ASP A 79 -10.28 -18.16 -1.66
C ASP A 79 -10.41 -18.70 -0.22
N SER A 80 -10.03 -19.97 0.01
CA SER A 80 -9.98 -20.54 1.36
C SER A 80 -8.91 -19.88 2.23
N GLY A 81 -7.71 -19.65 1.70
CA GLY A 81 -6.61 -18.99 2.42
C GLY A 81 -6.92 -17.52 2.72
N LEU A 82 -7.37 -16.76 1.71
CA LEU A 82 -7.77 -15.36 1.86
C LEU A 82 -8.92 -15.20 2.86
N ARG A 83 -9.90 -16.11 2.88
CA ARG A 83 -10.99 -16.09 3.88
C ARG A 83 -10.46 -16.29 5.30
N ALA A 84 -9.54 -17.24 5.48
CA ALA A 84 -8.93 -17.49 6.78
C ALA A 84 -8.12 -16.27 7.24
N MET A 85 -7.35 -15.66 6.33
CA MET A 85 -6.62 -14.42 6.56
C MET A 85 -7.54 -13.28 7.00
N VAL A 86 -8.64 -13.03 6.27
CA VAL A 86 -9.61 -11.98 6.63
C VAL A 86 -10.18 -12.20 8.03
N ARG A 87 -10.51 -13.44 8.40
CA ARG A 87 -11.01 -13.75 9.75
C ARG A 87 -9.96 -13.49 10.83
N ALA A 88 -8.72 -13.95 10.62
CA ALA A 88 -7.63 -13.77 11.57
C ALA A 88 -7.32 -12.29 11.83
N TYR A 89 -7.39 -11.46 10.78
CA TYR A 89 -7.05 -10.04 10.85
C TYR A 89 -8.27 -9.11 10.80
N ALA A 90 -9.48 -9.62 11.07
CA ALA A 90 -10.71 -8.81 11.03
C ALA A 90 -10.64 -7.59 11.98
N HIS A 91 -9.93 -7.74 13.11
CA HIS A 91 -9.72 -6.67 14.09
C HIS A 91 -8.99 -5.44 13.51
N VAL A 92 -8.12 -5.62 12.50
CA VAL A 92 -7.41 -4.51 11.81
C VAL A 92 -8.42 -3.56 11.17
N PHE A 93 -9.63 -4.00 10.84
CA PHE A 93 -10.65 -3.18 10.20
C PHE A 93 -11.57 -2.44 11.19
N LYS A 94 -11.34 -2.54 12.51
CA LYS A 94 -12.13 -1.86 13.56
C LYS A 94 -12.00 -0.33 13.57
N GLY A 95 -11.03 0.21 12.84
CA GLY A 95 -10.94 1.64 12.54
C GLY A 95 -9.82 2.40 13.28
N PRO A 96 -9.88 3.74 13.26
CA PRO A 96 -8.78 4.62 13.64
C PRO A 96 -8.21 4.44 15.04
N ALA A 97 -9.05 4.04 16.01
CA ALA A 97 -8.61 3.85 17.39
C ALA A 97 -7.48 2.81 17.50
N LEU A 98 -7.56 1.73 16.73
CA LEU A 98 -6.52 0.71 16.68
C LEU A 98 -5.31 1.18 15.86
N TRP A 99 -5.54 1.78 14.69
CA TRP A 99 -4.47 2.18 13.79
C TRP A 99 -3.50 3.18 14.41
N ARG A 100 -4.02 4.09 15.24
CA ARG A 100 -3.23 5.09 15.97
C ARG A 100 -2.25 4.51 16.98
N THR A 101 -2.51 3.29 17.48
CA THR A 101 -1.69 2.65 18.51
C THR A 101 -0.72 1.63 17.94
N MET A 102 -0.86 1.27 16.66
CA MET A 102 0.02 0.31 15.99
C MET A 102 1.26 1.02 15.48
N THR A 103 2.41 0.46 15.81
CA THR A 103 3.72 0.84 15.27
C THR A 103 3.98 0.18 13.92
N ALA A 104 5.03 0.60 13.22
CA ALA A 104 5.39 0.06 11.93
C ALA A 104 5.80 -1.41 12.05
N ALA A 105 6.33 -1.82 13.21
CA ALA A 105 6.60 -3.22 13.52
C ALA A 105 5.31 -4.04 13.68
N ASP A 106 4.27 -3.49 14.31
CA ASP A 106 2.96 -4.15 14.38
C ASP A 106 2.36 -4.33 12.98
N TRP A 107 2.58 -3.35 12.10
CA TRP A 107 2.17 -3.45 10.70
C TRP A 107 3.01 -4.46 9.90
N ASP A 108 4.29 -4.66 10.20
CA ASP A 108 5.12 -5.68 9.53
C ASP A 108 4.55 -7.10 9.71
N GLU A 109 3.81 -7.34 10.81
CA GLU A 109 3.15 -8.61 11.12
C GLU A 109 1.84 -8.85 10.34
N ILE A 110 1.30 -7.81 9.69
CA ILE A 110 0.04 -7.90 8.93
C ILE A 110 0.34 -8.29 7.46
N PRO A 111 -0.32 -9.32 6.89
CA PRO A 111 -0.14 -9.69 5.49
C PRO A 111 -0.41 -8.53 4.53
N GLN A 112 0.42 -8.39 3.48
CA GLN A 112 0.33 -7.29 2.51
C GLN A 112 -1.08 -7.10 1.92
N PRO A 113 -1.85 -8.16 1.58
CA PRO A 113 -3.20 -7.99 1.08
C PRO A 113 -4.17 -7.34 2.09
N VAL A 114 -4.02 -7.64 3.39
CA VAL A 114 -4.82 -7.03 4.46
C VAL A 114 -4.37 -5.58 4.71
N ARG A 115 -3.05 -5.34 4.76
CA ARG A 115 -2.47 -3.99 4.91
C ARG A 115 -3.00 -3.03 3.85
N ALA A 116 -2.94 -3.43 2.58
CA ALA A 116 -3.42 -2.61 1.47
C ALA A 116 -4.88 -2.18 1.64
N MET A 117 -5.75 -3.10 2.07
CA MET A 117 -7.17 -2.81 2.30
C MET A 117 -7.37 -1.89 3.51
N ALA A 118 -6.57 -2.03 4.56
CA ALA A 118 -6.59 -1.14 5.72
C ALA A 118 -6.10 0.27 5.34
N TYR A 119 -5.04 0.38 4.56
CA TYR A 119 -4.46 1.66 4.14
C TYR A 119 -5.41 2.46 3.26
N LEU A 120 -6.16 1.80 2.36
CA LEU A 120 -7.23 2.48 1.62
C LEU A 120 -8.28 3.10 2.55
N ARG A 121 -8.66 2.40 3.63
CA ARG A 121 -9.58 2.95 4.63
C ARG A 121 -8.97 4.10 5.45
N MET A 122 -7.67 4.06 5.74
CA MET A 122 -6.97 5.18 6.38
C MET A 122 -6.93 6.40 5.47
N ILE A 123 -6.65 6.21 4.18
CA ILE A 123 -6.67 7.29 3.18
C ILE A 123 -8.07 7.89 3.08
N TRP A 124 -9.12 7.07 3.02
CA TRP A 124 -10.51 7.53 3.08
C TRP A 124 -10.82 8.31 4.35
N TYR A 125 -10.39 7.81 5.51
CA TYR A 125 -10.55 8.52 6.77
C TYR A 125 -9.89 9.89 6.72
N TRP A 126 -8.63 9.97 6.28
CA TRP A 126 -7.90 11.22 6.26
C TRP A 126 -8.41 12.21 5.22
N ALA A 127 -8.81 11.75 4.03
CA ALA A 127 -9.41 12.63 3.03
C ALA A 127 -10.70 13.30 3.54
N LEU A 128 -11.48 12.60 4.36
CA LEU A 128 -12.65 13.18 5.03
C LEU A 128 -12.27 14.08 6.20
N ALA A 129 -11.28 13.67 7.01
CA ALA A 129 -10.89 14.40 8.21
C ALA A 129 -10.15 15.71 7.92
N GLU A 130 -9.42 15.77 6.80
CA GLU A 130 -8.75 16.98 6.30
C GLU A 130 -9.64 17.77 5.32
N ASP A 131 -10.86 17.29 5.02
CA ASP A 131 -11.81 17.93 4.10
C ASP A 131 -11.22 18.22 2.70
N VAL A 132 -10.46 17.26 2.17
CA VAL A 132 -9.64 17.46 0.98
C VAL A 132 -10.47 17.90 -0.21
N GLY A 133 -10.06 19.01 -0.82
CA GLY A 133 -10.65 19.54 -2.05
C GLY A 133 -11.98 20.26 -1.87
N ALA A 134 -12.43 20.47 -0.63
CA ALA A 134 -13.67 21.19 -0.33
C ALA A 134 -13.69 22.62 -0.91
N GLU A 135 -12.56 23.33 -0.88
CA GLU A 135 -12.43 24.68 -1.48
C GLU A 135 -12.75 24.68 -2.98
N PHE A 136 -12.48 23.57 -3.66
CA PHE A 136 -12.71 23.40 -5.10
C PHE A 136 -14.06 22.72 -5.42
N GLY A 137 -14.89 22.46 -4.41
CA GLY A 137 -16.16 21.74 -4.57
C GLY A 137 -16.00 20.30 -5.04
N LEU A 138 -14.86 19.67 -4.72
CA LEU A 138 -14.55 18.29 -5.10
C LEU A 138 -14.98 17.31 -4.00
N GLU A 139 -15.51 16.16 -4.42
CA GLU A 139 -15.95 15.11 -3.48
C GLU A 139 -14.75 14.40 -2.83
N PRO A 140 -14.63 14.41 -1.48
CA PRO A 140 -13.51 13.77 -0.78
C PRO A 140 -13.35 12.29 -1.12
N SER A 141 -14.46 11.58 -1.34
CA SER A 141 -14.44 10.17 -1.75
C SER A 141 -13.70 9.95 -3.08
N GLY A 142 -13.89 10.84 -4.06
CA GLY A 142 -13.21 10.75 -5.35
C GLY A 142 -11.71 11.04 -5.24
N LEU A 143 -11.34 12.02 -4.42
CA LEU A 143 -9.93 12.36 -4.17
C LEU A 143 -9.22 11.27 -3.38
N ALA A 144 -9.90 10.67 -2.41
CA ALA A 144 -9.34 9.58 -1.63
C ALA A 144 -9.09 8.31 -2.47
N GLN A 145 -9.92 8.04 -3.48
CA GLN A 145 -9.63 7.01 -4.49
C GLN A 145 -8.39 7.35 -5.32
N THR A 146 -8.21 8.63 -5.68
CA THR A 146 -7.03 9.11 -6.40
C THR A 146 -5.76 8.96 -5.54
N ILE A 147 -5.80 9.40 -4.29
CA ILE A 147 -4.68 9.26 -3.33
C ILE A 147 -4.35 7.77 -3.11
N GLY A 148 -5.36 6.91 -2.98
CA GLY A 148 -5.16 5.45 -2.90
C GLY A 148 -4.46 4.87 -4.14
N ALA A 149 -4.80 5.37 -5.33
CA ALA A 149 -4.14 4.95 -6.57
C ALA A 149 -2.72 5.50 -6.72
N ILE A 150 -2.45 6.70 -6.20
CA ILE A 150 -1.10 7.27 -6.08
C ILE A 150 -0.24 6.39 -5.17
N VAL A 151 -0.69 6.09 -3.94
CA VAL A 151 0.03 5.20 -3.01
C VAL A 151 0.29 3.83 -3.63
N MET A 152 -0.68 3.30 -4.39
CA MET A 152 -0.49 2.06 -5.15
C MET A 152 0.58 2.21 -6.25
N ALA A 153 0.61 3.33 -6.98
CA ALA A 153 1.63 3.60 -7.99
C ALA A 153 3.04 3.75 -7.40
N GLU A 154 3.13 4.36 -6.23
CA GLU A 154 4.39 4.68 -5.54
C GLU A 154 5.00 3.47 -4.85
N SER A 155 4.24 2.78 -4.00
CA SER A 155 4.77 1.74 -3.12
C SER A 155 4.07 0.39 -3.24
N TRP A 156 2.99 0.31 -4.02
CA TRP A 156 2.07 -0.84 -4.03
C TRP A 156 1.62 -1.24 -2.60
N PHE A 157 1.41 -0.23 -1.76
CA PHE A 157 1.07 -0.34 -0.33
C PHE A 157 2.16 -1.00 0.54
N GLU A 158 3.43 -0.96 0.14
CA GLU A 158 4.53 -1.33 1.02
C GLU A 158 4.94 -0.13 1.89
N HIS A 159 4.55 -0.14 3.17
CA HIS A 159 4.85 0.98 4.06
C HIS A 159 6.32 1.06 4.44
N ARG A 160 7.11 -0.02 4.24
CA ARG A 160 8.58 -0.01 4.38
C ARG A 160 9.31 0.37 3.09
N ALA A 161 8.60 0.87 2.08
CA ALA A 161 9.21 1.21 0.81
C ALA A 161 10.25 2.33 0.99
N VAL A 162 11.46 2.08 0.49
CA VAL A 162 12.53 3.05 0.39
C VAL A 162 13.03 3.02 -1.05
N ASN A 163 13.07 4.17 -1.70
CA ASN A 163 13.67 4.30 -3.02
C ASN A 163 14.85 5.27 -2.92
N GLU A 164 16.06 4.71 -2.97
CA GLU A 164 17.30 5.48 -2.94
C GLU A 164 17.70 5.88 -4.36
N LYS A 165 17.86 7.19 -4.56
CA LYS A 165 18.33 7.76 -5.84
C LYS A 165 19.86 7.72 -5.88
N ALA A 166 20.42 7.80 -7.09
CA ALA A 166 21.88 7.74 -7.31
C ALA A 166 22.70 8.79 -6.54
N TRP A 167 22.05 9.84 -6.03
CA TRP A 167 22.66 10.97 -5.33
C TRP A 167 22.50 10.86 -3.79
N GLY A 168 21.96 9.76 -3.28
CA GLY A 168 21.75 9.51 -1.85
C GLY A 168 20.38 9.94 -1.31
N ASN A 169 19.61 10.73 -2.07
CA ASN A 169 18.25 11.14 -1.69
C ASN A 169 17.31 9.92 -1.60
N ARG A 170 16.37 9.96 -0.65
CA ARG A 170 15.49 8.81 -0.36
C ARG A 170 14.02 9.21 -0.39
N ASP A 171 13.21 8.39 -1.05
CA ASP A 171 11.76 8.50 -1.00
C ASP A 171 11.22 7.43 -0.04
N LEU A 172 10.44 7.84 0.97
CA LEU A 172 10.09 6.99 2.11
C LEU A 172 8.60 6.64 2.16
N GLY A 173 8.32 5.40 2.55
CA GLY A 173 7.01 4.94 3.00
C GLY A 173 5.96 4.78 1.90
N LEU A 174 4.70 4.73 2.33
CA LEU A 174 3.53 4.54 1.46
C LEU A 174 3.45 5.57 0.34
N ALA A 175 3.70 6.82 0.71
CA ALA A 175 3.60 7.99 -0.15
C ALA A 175 4.83 8.21 -1.04
N GLN A 176 5.92 7.46 -0.81
CA GLN A 176 7.26 7.75 -1.37
C GLN A 176 7.62 9.23 -1.21
N CYS A 177 7.45 9.75 0.01
CA CYS A 177 7.71 11.16 0.30
C CYS A 177 9.21 11.43 0.21
N SER A 178 9.61 12.12 -0.85
CA SER A 178 10.98 12.57 -1.12
C SER A 178 11.50 13.54 -0.07
N ASP A 179 12.81 13.78 -0.03
CA ASP A 179 13.42 14.78 0.87
C ASP A 179 12.72 16.14 0.78
N HIS A 180 12.43 16.61 -0.44
CA HIS A 180 11.69 17.87 -0.66
C HIS A 180 10.28 17.83 -0.06
N CYS A 181 9.58 16.70 -0.21
CA CYS A 181 8.26 16.50 0.40
C CYS A 181 8.37 16.55 1.94
N ARG A 182 9.38 15.90 2.53
CA ARG A 182 9.59 15.90 3.99
C ARG A 182 9.93 17.28 4.54
N GLU A 183 10.85 17.99 3.91
CA GLU A 183 11.21 19.38 4.26
C GLU A 183 10.01 20.32 4.16
N THR A 184 9.18 20.14 3.14
CA THR A 184 7.98 20.98 2.96
C THR A 184 6.93 20.69 4.02
N ILE A 185 6.69 19.42 4.36
CA ILE A 185 5.76 19.04 5.42
C ILE A 185 6.24 19.57 6.79
N ASP A 186 7.54 19.49 7.07
CA ASP A 186 8.12 20.06 8.28
C ASP A 186 7.91 21.59 8.36
N ALA A 187 8.19 22.31 7.27
CA ALA A 187 7.94 23.74 7.19
C ALA A 187 6.46 24.09 7.40
N MET A 188 5.53 23.35 6.78
CA MET A 188 4.09 23.52 6.97
C MET A 188 3.68 23.30 8.43
N ALA A 189 4.31 22.36 9.13
CA ALA A 189 4.04 22.12 10.54
C ALA A 189 4.56 23.26 11.44
N VAL A 190 5.78 23.75 11.17
CA VAL A 190 6.38 24.90 11.88
C VAL A 190 5.56 26.17 11.70
N GLU A 191 5.02 26.39 10.51
CA GLU A 191 4.15 27.52 10.17
C GLU A 191 2.72 27.36 10.71
N GLY A 192 2.37 26.20 11.26
CA GLY A 192 1.04 25.91 11.79
C GLY A 192 -0.02 25.65 10.70
N ALA A 193 0.40 25.47 9.45
CA ALA A 193 -0.50 25.12 8.34
C ALA A 193 -1.06 23.69 8.46
N ILE A 194 -0.35 22.80 9.15
CA ILE A 194 -0.80 21.45 9.48
C ILE A 194 -0.59 21.14 10.97
N GLY A 195 -1.47 20.33 11.54
CA GLY A 195 -1.46 19.99 12.97
C GLY A 195 -0.55 18.81 13.36
N PHE A 196 0.48 18.49 12.58
CA PHE A 196 1.40 17.37 12.86
C PHE A 196 2.76 17.58 12.20
N ALA A 197 3.82 17.07 12.84
CA ALA A 197 5.20 17.13 12.36
C ALA A 197 5.81 15.71 12.39
N PRO A 198 5.83 14.98 11.26
CA PRO A 198 6.42 13.64 11.19
C PRO A 198 7.94 13.69 11.34
N SER A 199 8.48 12.76 12.12
CA SER A 199 9.89 12.36 12.04
C SER A 199 10.11 11.39 10.87
N ASP A 200 11.37 11.13 10.50
CA ASP A 200 11.72 10.16 9.45
C ASP A 200 11.12 8.75 9.72
N ALA A 201 11.01 8.35 10.99
CA ALA A 201 10.42 7.06 11.37
C ALA A 201 8.90 7.01 11.08
N ASP A 202 8.21 8.14 11.23
CA ASP A 202 6.76 8.23 11.06
C ASP A 202 6.31 8.04 9.61
N TYR A 203 7.19 8.22 8.63
CA TYR A 203 6.89 7.90 7.23
C TYR A 203 6.71 6.39 6.99
N PHE A 204 7.21 5.54 7.89
CA PHE A 204 6.97 4.11 7.86
C PHE A 204 5.75 3.69 8.68
N GLU A 205 5.15 4.60 9.45
CA GLU A 205 3.92 4.38 10.23
C GLU A 205 2.71 4.60 9.32
N PRO A 206 1.95 3.57 8.91
CA PRO A 206 0.90 3.70 7.90
C PRO A 206 -0.17 4.73 8.24
N TRP A 207 -0.50 4.89 9.52
CA TRP A 207 -1.46 5.88 9.98
C TRP A 207 -1.00 7.31 9.67
N ILE A 208 0.27 7.62 9.91
CA ILE A 208 0.85 8.95 9.65
C ILE A 208 1.18 9.09 8.15
N ALA A 209 1.78 8.06 7.54
CA ALA A 209 2.13 8.06 6.12
C ALA A 209 0.91 8.23 5.21
N ALA A 210 -0.25 7.67 5.56
CA ALA A 210 -1.50 7.91 4.85
C ALA A 210 -1.96 9.37 4.96
N ARG A 211 -1.82 9.99 6.14
CA ARG A 211 -2.12 11.41 6.33
C ARG A 211 -1.19 12.30 5.50
N VAL A 212 0.10 12.00 5.51
CA VAL A 212 1.10 12.68 4.66
C VAL A 212 0.70 12.61 3.20
N ALA A 213 0.32 11.43 2.68
CA ALA A 213 -0.10 11.29 1.28
C ALA A 213 -1.31 12.19 0.95
N THR A 214 -2.28 12.27 1.87
CA THR A 214 -3.47 13.11 1.75
C THR A 214 -3.11 14.60 1.72
N VAL A 215 -2.36 15.07 2.71
CA VAL A 215 -1.94 16.49 2.85
C VAL A 215 -1.03 16.93 1.69
N TRP A 216 -0.10 16.06 1.29
CA TRP A 216 0.78 16.36 0.16
C TRP A 216 0.00 16.48 -1.15
N PHE A 217 -0.96 15.58 -1.39
CA PHE A 217 -1.82 15.68 -2.56
C PHE A 217 -2.70 16.93 -2.53
N GLU A 218 -3.29 17.27 -1.39
CA GLU A 218 -4.08 18.49 -1.21
C GLU A 218 -3.26 19.75 -1.51
N ARG A 219 -2.03 19.82 -1.02
CA ARG A 219 -1.11 20.91 -1.36
C ARG A 219 -0.91 21.05 -2.86
N GLU A 220 -0.64 19.96 -3.57
CA GLU A 220 -0.49 20.01 -5.02
C GLU A 220 -1.81 20.36 -5.73
N LEU A 221 -2.95 19.98 -5.18
CA LEU A 221 -4.28 20.37 -5.66
C LEU A 221 -4.50 21.89 -5.55
N HIS A 222 -4.11 22.51 -4.44
CA HIS A 222 -4.17 23.98 -4.31
C HIS A 222 -3.24 24.67 -5.32
N ARG A 223 -2.02 24.17 -5.50
CA ARG A 223 -1.08 24.72 -6.49
C ARG A 223 -1.57 24.55 -7.93
N ALA A 224 -2.36 23.52 -8.18
CA ALA A 224 -3.03 23.26 -9.45
C ALA A 224 -4.37 24.00 -9.61
N GLY A 225 -4.80 24.80 -8.62
CA GLY A 225 -6.08 25.53 -8.67
C GLY A 225 -7.30 24.61 -8.76
N GLY A 226 -7.23 23.42 -8.16
CA GLY A 226 -8.31 22.42 -8.21
C GLY A 226 -8.25 21.47 -9.39
N ASP A 227 -7.29 21.60 -10.31
CA ASP A 227 -7.07 20.62 -11.38
C ASP A 227 -6.45 19.33 -10.83
N VAL A 228 -7.29 18.30 -10.69
CA VAL A 228 -6.92 16.98 -10.16
C VAL A 228 -5.88 16.29 -11.04
N ASP A 229 -5.95 16.43 -12.37
CA ASP A 229 -5.04 15.76 -13.29
C ASP A 229 -3.66 16.40 -13.26
N LEU A 230 -3.60 17.74 -13.18
CA LEU A 230 -2.36 18.46 -12.93
C LEU A 230 -1.79 18.14 -11.53
N ALA A 231 -2.61 18.07 -10.49
CA ALA A 231 -2.18 17.71 -9.14
C ALA A 231 -1.55 16.31 -9.08
N ILE A 232 -2.13 15.32 -9.77
CA ILE A 232 -1.54 13.97 -9.89
C ILE A 232 -0.14 14.04 -10.53
N ARG A 233 0.03 14.81 -11.62
CA ARG A 233 1.35 14.97 -12.26
C ARG A 233 2.34 15.68 -11.33
N ALA A 234 1.88 16.73 -10.66
CA ALA A 234 2.66 17.54 -9.74
C ALA A 234 3.13 16.76 -8.51
N TYR A 235 2.33 15.81 -8.02
CA TYR A 235 2.72 14.88 -6.94
C TYR A 235 4.08 14.22 -7.23
N HIS A 236 4.30 13.78 -8.47
CA HIS A 236 5.51 13.07 -8.88
C HIS A 236 6.62 13.98 -9.44
N ARG A 237 6.25 15.09 -10.08
CA ARG A 237 7.17 15.91 -10.90
C ARG A 237 7.44 17.31 -10.31
N GLY A 238 6.62 17.75 -9.36
CA GLY A 238 6.50 19.13 -8.92
C GLY A 238 5.71 19.99 -9.92
N ILE A 239 4.93 20.96 -9.43
CA ILE A 239 3.98 21.74 -10.25
C ILE A 239 4.63 22.42 -11.47
N THR A 240 5.84 22.97 -11.33
CA THR A 240 6.51 23.76 -12.38
C THR A 240 6.78 22.91 -13.62
N VAL A 241 7.18 21.65 -13.41
CA VAL A 241 7.43 20.70 -14.49
C VAL A 241 6.13 20.07 -14.96
N ALA A 242 5.23 19.75 -14.04
CA ALA A 242 3.95 19.10 -14.35
C ALA A 242 3.01 19.96 -15.21
N ALA A 243 3.15 21.28 -15.16
CA ALA A 243 2.39 22.22 -15.99
C ALA A 243 2.85 22.22 -17.46
N ASP A 244 4.04 21.70 -17.77
CA ASP A 244 4.48 21.50 -19.15
C ASP A 244 3.76 20.28 -19.75
N GLU A 245 2.89 20.52 -20.73
CA GLU A 245 2.14 19.47 -21.43
C GLU A 245 3.06 18.48 -22.18
N THR A 246 4.32 18.85 -22.42
CA THR A 246 5.33 17.98 -23.04
C THR A 246 6.09 17.09 -22.04
N ASP A 247 5.82 17.18 -20.73
CA ASP A 247 6.45 16.29 -19.73
C ASP A 247 5.90 14.85 -19.83
N GLU A 248 6.51 14.05 -20.71
CA GLU A 248 6.17 12.65 -20.93
C GLU A 248 6.13 11.82 -19.63
N LYS A 249 6.99 12.17 -18.66
CA LYS A 249 7.06 11.46 -17.37
C LYS A 249 5.83 11.74 -16.51
N GLY A 250 5.43 13.00 -16.38
CA GLY A 250 4.20 13.39 -15.70
C GLY A 250 2.99 12.74 -16.36
N THR A 251 2.88 12.81 -17.69
CA THR A 251 1.78 12.18 -18.45
C THR A 251 1.74 10.65 -18.27
N THR A 252 2.89 9.98 -18.29
CA THR A 252 2.97 8.53 -18.06
C THR A 252 2.55 8.16 -16.63
N TYR A 253 2.98 8.96 -15.64
CA TYR A 253 2.62 8.76 -14.25
C TYR A 253 1.12 8.94 -14.03
N HIS A 254 0.53 10.02 -14.57
CA HIS A 254 -0.91 10.27 -14.53
C HIS A 254 -1.70 9.10 -15.14
N ALA A 255 -1.36 8.68 -16.35
CA ALA A 255 -2.02 7.55 -17.00
C ALA A 255 -1.93 6.25 -16.18
N ARG A 256 -0.81 6.04 -15.46
CA ARG A 256 -0.66 4.92 -14.52
C ARG A 256 -1.62 5.05 -13.33
N VAL A 257 -1.69 6.21 -12.68
CA VAL A 257 -2.58 6.46 -11.53
C VAL A 257 -4.04 6.25 -11.94
N ILE A 258 -4.49 6.84 -13.05
CA ILE A 258 -5.87 6.69 -13.54
C ILE A 258 -6.18 5.21 -13.80
N ARG A 259 -5.29 4.48 -14.48
CA ARG A 259 -5.47 3.04 -14.74
C ARG A 259 -5.60 2.23 -13.44
N LEU A 260 -4.80 2.53 -12.42
CA LEU A 260 -4.87 1.85 -11.12
C LEU A 260 -6.16 2.17 -10.38
N ARG A 261 -6.56 3.45 -10.35
CA ARG A 261 -7.83 3.90 -9.75
C ARG A 261 -9.02 3.18 -10.37
N GLU A 262 -9.11 3.18 -11.69
CA GLU A 262 -10.23 2.56 -12.40
C GLU A 262 -10.24 1.04 -12.19
N ARG A 263 -9.09 0.36 -12.35
CA ARG A 263 -9.02 -1.09 -12.28
C ARG A 263 -9.22 -1.65 -10.87
N TYR A 264 -8.55 -1.08 -9.88
CA TYR A 264 -8.52 -1.65 -8.53
C TYR A 264 -9.53 -1.05 -7.58
N ILE A 265 -9.82 0.25 -7.69
CA ILE A 265 -10.62 0.93 -6.69
C ILE A 265 -12.08 1.08 -7.14
N ARG A 266 -12.32 1.60 -8.36
CA ARG A 266 -13.68 1.89 -8.84
C ARG A 266 -14.40 0.69 -9.41
N THR A 267 -13.86 0.10 -10.47
CA THR A 267 -14.54 -0.98 -11.19
C THR A 267 -14.29 -2.35 -10.54
N GLN A 268 -13.27 -2.43 -9.69
CA GLN A 268 -12.75 -3.68 -9.15
C GLN A 268 -12.55 -4.75 -10.24
N GLN A 269 -12.25 -4.36 -11.48
CA GLN A 269 -11.78 -5.27 -12.54
C GLN A 269 -10.37 -5.82 -12.27
N ALA A 270 -9.84 -5.50 -11.10
CA ALA A 270 -8.61 -6.01 -10.54
C ALA A 270 -8.54 -7.52 -10.43
N SER A 271 -7.39 -7.94 -9.92
CA SER A 271 -7.08 -9.33 -9.70
C SER A 271 -8.08 -10.04 -8.78
N GLU A 272 -8.12 -11.37 -8.90
CA GLU A 272 -9.13 -12.18 -8.23
C GLU A 272 -9.04 -12.07 -6.71
N SER A 273 -7.81 -12.03 -6.18
CA SER A 273 -7.54 -11.84 -4.76
C SER A 273 -8.04 -10.49 -4.24
N TRP A 274 -7.82 -9.42 -5.01
CA TRP A 274 -8.30 -8.08 -4.65
C TRP A 274 -9.82 -8.02 -4.57
N ARG A 275 -10.50 -8.55 -5.59
CA ARG A 275 -11.97 -8.63 -5.63
C ARG A 275 -12.51 -9.47 -4.48
N PHE A 276 -11.88 -10.60 -4.19
CA PHE A 276 -12.27 -11.47 -3.09
C PHE A 276 -12.19 -10.73 -1.76
N LEU A 277 -11.04 -10.12 -1.45
CA LEU A 277 -10.83 -9.41 -0.18
C LEU A 277 -11.79 -8.24 -0.03
N THR A 278 -12.01 -7.46 -1.08
CA THR A 278 -12.94 -6.31 -1.03
C THR A 278 -14.34 -6.76 -0.62
N ARG A 279 -14.86 -7.85 -1.21
CA ARG A 279 -16.16 -8.43 -0.83
C ARG A 279 -16.17 -9.02 0.58
N ALA A 280 -15.13 -9.77 0.94
CA ALA A 280 -15.05 -10.42 2.25
C ALA A 280 -14.99 -9.39 3.38
N ILE A 281 -14.22 -8.31 3.20
CA ILE A 281 -14.07 -7.23 4.18
C ILE A 281 -15.34 -6.37 4.26
N ALA A 282 -16.07 -6.19 3.16
CA ALA A 282 -17.38 -5.52 3.18
C ALA A 282 -18.46 -6.31 3.95
N SER A 283 -18.23 -7.61 4.20
CA SER A 283 -19.14 -8.47 4.97
C SER A 283 -18.75 -8.67 6.43
N LEU A 284 -17.68 -8.02 6.90
CA LEU A 284 -17.28 -7.98 8.32
C LEU A 284 -18.13 -6.97 9.08
#